data_AF-A0A7C5CBL4-F1
#
_entry.id   AF-A0A7C5CBL4-F1
#
_cell.length_a   1.000
_cell.length_b   1.000
_cell.length_c   1.000
_cell.angle_alpha   90.00
_cell.angle_beta   90.00
_cell.angle_gamma   90.00
#
_symmetry.space_group_name_H-M   'P 1'
#
loop_
_entity.id
_entity.type
_entity.pdbx_description
1 polymer ?
#
loop_
_entity_poly.entity_id
_entity_poly.type
_entity_poly.pdbx_seq_one_letter_code
_entity_poly.pdbx_strand_id
1 'polypeptide(L)' 'MYKNDRITRRYSEAFKLKILDELSTGKYTKRQLGKLYGINPSTINEWIKKYERKD' A
#
# COMPACT_ATOMS: atom_id res chain seq x y z
N MET A 1 4.75 17.49 25.69
CA MET A 1 4.94 17.59 24.22
C MET A 1 4.67 16.22 23.63
N TYR A 2 3.54 16.03 22.92
CA TYR A 2 3.29 14.76 22.22
C TYR A 2 4.34 14.63 21.13
N LYS A 3 5.33 13.76 21.36
CA LYS A 3 6.19 13.24 20.28
C LYS A 3 5.25 12.46 19.38
N ASN A 4 4.64 13.16 18.43
CA ASN A 4 3.95 12.60 17.31
C ASN A 4 5.02 12.06 16.36
N ASP A 5 5.79 11.10 16.87
CA ASP A 5 6.58 10.15 16.11
C ASP A 5 5.52 9.30 15.39
N ARG A 6 4.87 9.91 14.39
CA ARG A 6 4.25 9.15 13.34
C ARG A 6 5.45 8.45 12.72
N ILE A 7 5.75 7.26 13.25
CA ILE A 7 6.50 6.23 12.57
C ILE A 7 5.65 5.99 11.32
N THR A 8 5.81 6.86 10.34
CA THR A 8 5.35 6.60 8.99
C THR A 8 6.13 5.35 8.68
N ARG A 9 5.47 4.18 8.76
CA ARG A 9 6.00 2.94 8.22
C ARG A 9 6.28 3.29 6.76
N ARG A 10 7.50 3.75 6.49
CA ARG A 10 7.94 4.16 5.16
C ARG A 10 8.09 2.86 4.43
N TYR A 11 6.98 2.37 3.89
CA TYR A 11 7.01 1.29 2.95
C TYR A 11 7.89 1.77 1.78
N SER A 12 8.98 1.05 1.56
CA SER A 12 9.87 1.30 0.44
C SER A 12 9.07 1.30 -0.86
N GLU A 13 9.46 2.11 -1.84
CA GLU A 13 8.75 2.15 -3.12
C GLU A 13 8.73 0.78 -3.80
N ALA A 14 9.81 0.01 -3.71
CA ALA A 14 9.85 -1.37 -4.18
C ALA A 14 8.76 -2.25 -3.56
N PHE A 15 8.45 -2.05 -2.27
CA PHE A 15 7.39 -2.80 -1.59
C PHE A 15 5.99 -2.37 -2.06
N LYS A 16 5.78 -1.07 -2.26
CA LYS A 16 4.51 -0.55 -2.82
C LYS A 16 4.27 -1.10 -4.23
N LEU A 17 5.31 -1.07 -5.07
CA LEU A 17 5.27 -1.59 -6.43
C LEU A 17 5.00 -3.09 -6.45
N LYS A 18 5.64 -3.88 -5.57
CA LYS A 18 5.35 -5.31 -5.44
C LYS A 18 3.88 -5.58 -5.13
N ILE A 19 3.28 -4.82 -4.22
CA ILE A 19 1.86 -4.98 -3.87
C ILE A 19 0.93 -4.53 -5.00
N LEU A 20 1.28 -3.47 -5.73
CA LEU A 20 0.52 -3.04 -6.90
C LEU A 20 0.63 -4.05 -8.05
N ASP A 21 1.78 -4.69 -8.23
CA ASP A 21 1.99 -5.75 -9.21
C ASP A 21 1.19 -7.02 -8.86
N GLU A 22 1.21 -7.45 -7.59
CA GLU A 22 0.36 -8.55 -7.10
C GLU A 22 -1.15 -8.24 -7.21
N LEU A 23 -1.53 -6.97 -7.09
CA LEU A 23 -2.89 -6.51 -7.33
C LEU A 23 -3.23 -6.54 -8.84
N SER A 24 -2.32 -6.06 -9.69
CA SER A 24 -2.53 -5.96 -11.15
C SER A 24 -2.51 -7.33 -11.83
N THR A 25 -1.76 -8.28 -11.30
CA THR A 25 -1.79 -9.68 -11.75
C THR A 25 -3.12 -10.38 -11.41
N GLY A 26 -3.99 -9.74 -10.62
CA GLY A 26 -5.32 -10.26 -10.28
C GLY A 26 -5.32 -11.45 -9.32
N LYS A 27 -4.14 -11.83 -8.79
CA LYS A 27 -3.99 -12.96 -7.86
C LYS A 27 -4.63 -12.68 -6.50
N TYR A 28 -4.64 -11.43 -6.05
CA TYR A 28 -5.16 -11.05 -4.75
C TYR A 28 -5.98 -9.76 -4.80
N THR A 29 -7.04 -9.70 -4.01
CA THR A 29 -7.79 -8.45 -3.79
C THR A 29 -7.11 -7.55 -2.76
N LYS A 30 -7.37 -6.24 -2.81
CA LYS A 30 -6.88 -5.24 -1.85
C LYS A 30 -7.06 -5.69 -0.38
N ARG A 31 -8.20 -6.32 -0.07
CA ARG A 31 -8.49 -6.86 1.28
C ARG A 31 -7.62 -8.06 1.64
N GLN A 32 -7.34 -8.94 0.69
CA GLN A 32 -6.47 -10.09 0.91
C GLN A 32 -5.01 -9.65 1.10
N LEU A 33 -4.50 -8.75 0.25
CA LEU A 33 -3.17 -8.16 0.40
C LEU A 33 -3.03 -7.42 1.74
N GLY A 34 -4.06 -6.68 2.13
CA GLY A 34 -4.09 -6.00 3.42
C GLY A 34 -3.99 -6.97 4.60
N LYS A 35 -4.69 -8.11 4.55
CA LYS A 35 -4.56 -9.16 5.56
C LYS A 35 -3.20 -9.87 5.52
N LEU A 36 -2.69 -10.19 4.33
CA LEU A 36 -1.45 -10.94 4.13
C LEU A 36 -0.23 -10.17 4.63
N TYR A 37 -0.16 -8.88 4.31
CA TYR A 37 0.96 -8.02 4.63
C TYR A 37 0.73 -7.13 5.87
N GLY A 38 -0.43 -7.24 6.52
CA GLY A 38 -0.80 -6.41 7.69
C GLY A 38 -0.98 -4.93 7.35
N ILE A 39 -1.42 -4.64 6.13
CA ILE A 39 -1.60 -3.28 5.61
C ILE A 39 -3.08 -2.94 5.61
N ASN A 40 -3.40 -1.71 6.01
CA ASN A 40 -4.77 -1.26 5.93
C ASN A 40 -5.18 -1.11 4.45
N PRO A 41 -6.31 -1.67 3.99
CA PRO A 41 -6.80 -1.47 2.62
C PRO A 41 -6.87 0.01 2.21
N SER A 42 -7.08 0.93 3.15
CA SER A 42 -7.03 2.38 2.89
C SER A 42 -5.65 2.84 2.39
N THR A 43 -4.56 2.31 2.95
CA THR A 43 -3.19 2.62 2.53
C THR A 43 -2.89 2.08 1.14
N ILE A 44 -3.39 0.88 0.81
CA ILE A 44 -3.29 0.32 -0.54
C ILE A 44 -4.05 1.21 -1.53
N ASN A 45 -5.21 1.74 -1.14
CA ASN A 45 -6.00 2.64 -1.97
C ASN A 45 -5.28 3.97 -2.24
N GLU A 46 -4.56 4.51 -1.26
CA GLU A 46 -3.69 5.68 -1.46
C GLU A 46 -2.57 5.39 -2.44
N TRP A 47 -1.97 4.20 -2.42
CA TRP A 47 -0.96 3.81 -3.39
C TRP A 47 -1.56 3.68 -4.78
N ILE A 48 -2.69 2.99 -4.93
CA ILE A 48 -3.39 2.91 -6.22
C ILE A 48 -3.65 4.32 -6.75
N LYS A 49 -4.26 5.22 -5.96
CA LYS A 49 -4.53 6.60 -6.39
C LYS A 49 -3.26 7.37 -6.79
N LYS A 50 -2.13 7.12 -6.12
CA LYS A 50 -0.86 7.78 -6.40
C LYS A 50 -0.17 7.25 -7.67
N TYR A 51 -0.27 5.95 -7.93
CA TYR A 51 0.40 5.28 -9.06
C TYR A 51 -0.49 5.12 -10.31
N GLU A 52 -1.81 5.05 -10.15
CA GLU A 52 -2.82 4.98 -11.21
C GLU A 52 -3.06 6.35 -11.86
N ARG A 53 -2.76 7.45 -11.16
CA ARG A 53 -2.69 8.79 -11.75
C ARG A 53 -1.38 8.93 -12.56
N LYS A 54 -1.23 8.10 -13.59
CA LYS A 54 -0.45 8.43 -14.78
C LYS A 54 -1.40 9.19 -15.70
N ASP A 55 -1.24 10.50 -15.71
CA ASP A 55 -1.69 11.35 -16.81
C ASP A 55 -0.97 10.92 -18.10
#